data_AF-A0A1V9YQR0-F1
#
_entry.id   AF-A0A1V9YQR0-F1
#
_cell.length_a   1.000
_cell.length_b   1.000
_cell.length_c   1.000
_cell.angle_alpha   90.00
_cell.angle_beta   90.00
_cell.angle_gamma   90.00
#
_symmetry.space_group_name_H-M   'P 1'
#
loop_
_entity.id
_entity.type
_entity.pdbx_description
1 polymer ?
#
loop_
_entity_poly.entity_id
_entity_poly.type
_entity_poly.pdbx_seq_one_letter_code
_entity_poly.pdbx_strand_id
1 'polypeptide(L)'
;MPFELSHEKHTCGAGRCQQMCTHPGCGNTCMSDDHFHALDAIHDCNNEHRCQCQCDEQGTCELKVHLEQTTETFHGKRGTFTYVSKEMNGTRKQCATKLGVGCFEHDENQHGCDANIHFCTERCPCCEYFCEKEFGHKGLHKTSHGNMKKAHFVSDTNAFDIGDKKYEAGETGVAEMCPYFCTQMGRGHIHYVPCSYNNADSCVNGAEGRRHCTVELLPTPETQMDEILHDAYWKAIGWEDPVVSRSEREEFGLCPYKCCAVEHENDEKVSYCTLNAWHVPLSSTDPQGQLR
;
A
#
# COMPACT_ATOMS: atom_id res chain seq x y z
N MET A 1 -35.06 58.89 2.27
CA MET A 1 -34.18 58.17 1.33
C MET A 1 -35.07 57.47 0.31
N PRO A 2 -34.69 57.29 -0.97
CA PRO A 2 -35.63 56.98 -2.06
C PRO A 2 -36.25 55.58 -2.03
N PHE A 3 -35.88 54.73 -1.08
CA PHE A 3 -36.23 53.31 -1.03
C PHE A 3 -37.54 52.98 -0.30
N GLU A 4 -38.25 53.97 0.28
CA GLU A 4 -39.48 53.74 1.06
C GLU A 4 -40.78 54.03 0.28
N LEU A 5 -40.69 54.43 -1.00
CA LEU A 5 -41.87 54.69 -1.82
C LEU A 5 -42.35 53.40 -2.48
N SER A 6 -43.65 53.11 -2.38
CA SER A 6 -44.28 52.02 -3.12
C SER A 6 -44.09 52.25 -4.63
N HIS A 7 -43.47 51.30 -5.30
CA HIS A 7 -43.26 51.31 -6.74
C HIS A 7 -43.37 49.89 -7.27
N GLU A 8 -43.78 49.75 -8.53
CA GLU A 8 -44.04 48.43 -9.11
C GLU A 8 -42.78 47.73 -9.64
N LYS A 9 -41.68 48.47 -9.84
CA LYS A 9 -40.44 47.92 -10.45
C LYS A 9 -39.18 48.54 -9.87
N HIS A 10 -38.36 47.70 -9.23
CA HIS A 10 -37.01 48.08 -8.82
C HIS A 10 -36.14 48.24 -10.07
N THR A 11 -35.34 49.31 -10.12
CA THR A 11 -34.32 49.51 -11.16
C THR A 11 -32.98 49.73 -10.50
N CYS A 12 -31.95 49.05 -10.98
CA CYS A 12 -30.56 49.31 -10.60
C CYS A 12 -29.75 49.52 -11.88
N GLY A 13 -28.56 50.12 -11.77
CA GLY A 13 -27.69 50.36 -12.93
C GLY A 13 -27.06 49.09 -13.51
N ALA A 14 -27.29 47.92 -12.91
CA ALA A 14 -26.80 46.65 -13.41
C ALA A 14 -27.80 46.07 -14.42
N GLY A 15 -27.40 46.01 -15.69
CA GLY A 15 -28.21 45.42 -16.77
C GLY A 15 -28.14 43.90 -16.87
N ARG A 16 -27.56 43.21 -15.88
CA ARG A 16 -27.45 41.75 -15.82
C ARG A 16 -27.32 41.24 -14.39
N CYS A 17 -27.64 39.98 -14.18
CA CYS A 17 -27.42 39.29 -12.92
C CYS A 17 -25.91 39.25 -12.59
N GLN A 18 -25.57 39.58 -11.33
CA GLN A 18 -24.18 39.60 -10.85
C GLN A 18 -23.81 38.36 -10.04
N GLN A 19 -24.75 37.43 -9.87
CA GLN A 19 -24.49 36.18 -9.17
C GLN A 19 -23.58 35.27 -9.99
N MET A 20 -22.81 34.45 -9.30
CA MET A 20 -21.92 33.47 -9.91
C MET A 20 -22.71 32.30 -10.48
N CYS A 21 -22.15 31.66 -11.50
CA CYS A 21 -22.67 30.40 -12.02
C CYS A 21 -22.79 29.37 -10.90
N THR A 22 -23.91 28.64 -10.85
CA THR A 22 -24.18 27.60 -9.84
C THR A 22 -23.28 26.38 -10.01
N HIS A 23 -22.65 26.19 -11.19
CA HIS A 23 -21.73 25.07 -11.40
C HIS A 23 -20.50 25.15 -10.48
N PRO A 24 -20.20 24.08 -9.71
CA PRO A 24 -19.03 24.05 -8.84
C PRO A 24 -17.73 24.38 -9.57
N GLY A 25 -16.96 25.32 -9.02
CA GLY A 25 -15.69 25.75 -9.61
C GLY A 25 -15.79 26.69 -10.81
N CYS A 26 -16.99 27.08 -11.24
CA CYS A 26 -17.17 28.04 -12.32
C CYS A 26 -17.05 29.48 -11.82
N GLY A 27 -16.14 30.26 -12.43
CA GLY A 27 -15.89 31.66 -12.10
C GLY A 27 -16.70 32.68 -12.90
N ASN A 28 -17.63 32.24 -13.75
CA ASN A 28 -18.40 33.13 -14.60
C ASN A 28 -19.64 33.67 -13.89
N THR A 29 -20.12 34.86 -14.28
CA THR A 29 -21.40 35.40 -13.80
C THR A 29 -22.56 34.87 -14.61
N CYS A 30 -23.75 34.89 -14.00
CA CYS A 30 -24.99 34.48 -14.64
C CYS A 30 -25.27 35.28 -15.93
N MET A 31 -25.79 34.58 -16.95
CA MET A 31 -26.11 35.16 -18.26
C MET A 31 -27.43 35.93 -18.26
N SER A 32 -28.27 35.78 -17.23
CA SER A 32 -29.58 36.44 -17.18
C SER A 32 -29.45 37.97 -17.21
N ASP A 33 -30.15 38.60 -18.15
CA ASP A 33 -30.30 40.06 -18.21
C ASP A 33 -31.23 40.59 -17.11
N ASP A 34 -32.00 39.72 -16.46
CA ASP A 34 -32.82 40.08 -15.31
C ASP A 34 -31.98 40.05 -14.03
N HIS A 35 -31.60 41.22 -13.51
CA HIS A 35 -30.89 41.30 -12.23
C HIS A 35 -31.76 40.89 -11.03
N PHE A 36 -33.09 40.96 -11.13
CA PHE A 36 -34.00 40.81 -10.01
C PHE A 36 -34.66 39.43 -9.91
N HIS A 37 -34.12 38.43 -10.61
CA HIS A 37 -34.60 37.06 -10.47
C HIS A 37 -34.20 36.45 -9.10
N ALA A 38 -34.90 35.38 -8.71
CA ALA A 38 -34.76 34.78 -7.39
C ALA A 38 -33.29 34.45 -7.08
N LEU A 39 -32.85 34.80 -5.86
CA LEU A 39 -31.49 34.55 -5.36
C LEU A 39 -31.17 33.06 -5.25
N ASP A 40 -32.19 32.24 -4.96
CA ASP A 40 -32.08 30.78 -4.85
C ASP A 40 -32.31 30.08 -6.21
N ALA A 41 -32.38 30.83 -7.31
CA ALA A 41 -32.52 30.24 -8.64
C ALA A 41 -31.20 29.60 -9.10
N ILE A 42 -31.31 28.70 -10.07
CA ILE A 42 -30.15 28.19 -10.79
C ILE A 42 -29.58 29.31 -11.68
N HIS A 43 -28.34 29.68 -11.43
CA HIS A 43 -27.61 30.68 -12.19
C HIS A 43 -26.73 29.99 -13.24
N ASP A 44 -27.13 30.03 -14.50
CA ASP A 44 -26.31 29.53 -15.61
C ASP A 44 -25.52 30.67 -16.28
N CYS A 45 -24.28 30.40 -16.65
CA CYS A 45 -23.41 31.31 -17.39
C CYS A 45 -23.43 31.08 -18.91
N ASN A 46 -24.29 30.17 -19.39
CA ASN A 46 -24.47 29.84 -20.80
C ASN A 46 -23.21 29.23 -21.46
N ASN A 47 -22.43 28.47 -20.69
CA ASN A 47 -21.25 27.74 -21.16
C ASN A 47 -21.38 26.24 -20.87
N GLU A 48 -20.64 25.41 -21.59
CA GLU A 48 -20.51 23.98 -21.28
C GLU A 48 -19.73 23.79 -19.97
N HIS A 49 -20.15 22.79 -19.17
CA HIS A 49 -19.45 22.40 -17.95
C HIS A 49 -19.12 20.91 -17.96
N ARG A 50 -18.22 20.46 -17.07
CA ARG A 50 -17.95 19.03 -16.87
C ARG A 50 -18.81 18.51 -15.72
N CYS A 51 -19.35 17.31 -15.88
CA CYS A 51 -20.04 16.60 -14.81
C CYS A 51 -19.13 16.49 -13.57
N GLN A 52 -19.65 16.86 -12.40
CA GLN A 52 -18.89 16.88 -11.15
C GLN A 52 -18.99 15.58 -10.36
N CYS A 53 -19.81 14.63 -10.81
CA CYS A 53 -19.91 13.30 -10.21
C CYS A 53 -18.59 12.56 -10.32
N GLN A 54 -18.31 11.72 -9.32
CA GLN A 54 -17.16 10.81 -9.39
C GLN A 54 -17.43 9.73 -10.43
N CYS A 55 -16.36 9.19 -11.02
CA CYS A 55 -16.44 8.00 -11.84
C CYS A 55 -17.13 6.88 -11.03
N ASP A 56 -18.07 6.16 -11.64
CA ASP A 56 -18.77 4.99 -11.11
C ASP A 56 -18.14 3.67 -11.58
N GLU A 57 -17.21 3.72 -12.54
CA GLU A 57 -16.52 2.52 -13.02
C GLU A 57 -15.79 1.81 -11.87
N GLN A 58 -15.69 0.48 -11.95
CA GLN A 58 -15.04 -0.31 -10.93
C GLN A 58 -13.52 -0.12 -11.00
N GLY A 59 -12.85 -0.12 -9.84
CA GLY A 59 -11.43 0.12 -9.74
C GLY A 59 -11.04 1.57 -9.40
N THR A 60 -9.74 1.80 -9.38
CA THR A 60 -9.11 3.09 -9.08
C THR A 60 -8.73 3.77 -10.39
N CYS A 61 -9.17 5.01 -10.62
CA CYS A 61 -8.97 5.69 -11.92
C CYS A 61 -7.51 6.12 -12.15
N GLU A 62 -6.79 6.41 -11.08
CA GLU A 62 -5.41 6.89 -11.16
C GLU A 62 -4.64 6.46 -9.91
N LEU A 63 -3.45 5.90 -10.12
CA LEU A 63 -2.47 5.65 -9.06
C LEU A 63 -1.35 6.68 -9.17
N LYS A 64 -1.12 7.42 -8.09
CA LYS A 64 0.02 8.33 -7.95
C LYS A 64 0.93 7.79 -6.86
N VAL A 65 2.06 7.24 -7.27
CA VAL A 65 3.18 7.03 -6.35
C VAL A 65 3.78 8.41 -6.12
N HIS A 66 3.55 9.00 -4.94
CA HIS A 66 4.11 10.32 -4.64
C HIS A 66 5.64 10.20 -4.63
N LEU A 67 6.25 10.86 -5.63
CA LEU A 67 7.69 11.09 -5.74
C LEU A 67 8.22 12.06 -4.69
N GLU A 68 7.33 12.78 -4.00
CA GLU A 68 7.67 13.64 -2.86
C GLU A 68 8.06 12.78 -1.65
N GLN A 69 9.31 12.34 -1.71
CA GLN A 69 10.01 11.72 -0.62
C GLN A 69 10.07 12.70 0.53
N THR A 70 9.32 12.42 1.59
CA THR A 70 9.39 13.21 2.82
C THR A 70 10.38 12.54 3.74
N THR A 71 11.35 13.31 4.24
CA THR A 71 12.21 12.84 5.31
C THR A 71 11.42 12.91 6.61
N GLU A 72 11.12 11.75 7.19
CA GLU A 72 10.45 11.61 8.47
C GLU A 72 11.46 11.18 9.54
N THR A 73 11.08 11.35 10.81
CA THR A 73 11.88 10.92 11.95
C THR A 73 11.15 9.79 12.67
N PHE A 74 11.78 8.62 12.72
CA PHE A 74 11.32 7.49 13.51
C PHE A 74 11.72 7.68 14.96
N HIS A 75 10.77 7.55 15.87
CA HIS A 75 10.98 7.61 17.32
C HIS A 75 10.70 6.25 17.95
N GLY A 76 11.75 5.45 18.10
CA GLY A 76 11.70 4.16 18.79
C GLY A 76 12.16 4.26 20.24
N LYS A 77 12.00 3.15 20.97
CA LYS A 77 12.45 2.98 22.35
C LYS A 77 13.97 2.99 22.48
N ARG A 78 14.67 2.47 21.48
CA ARG A 78 16.15 2.34 21.46
C ARG A 78 16.88 3.46 20.75
N GLY A 79 16.16 4.41 20.16
CA GLY A 79 16.77 5.53 19.47
C GLY A 79 15.81 6.25 18.54
N THR A 80 16.36 7.28 17.90
CA THR A 80 15.65 8.10 16.91
C THR A 80 16.55 8.23 15.70
N PHE A 81 15.98 8.10 14.50
CA PHE A 81 16.70 8.24 13.24
C PHE A 81 15.75 8.73 12.15
N THR A 82 16.30 9.31 11.09
CA THR A 82 15.51 9.78 9.95
C THR A 82 15.40 8.70 8.87
N TYR A 83 14.27 8.66 8.17
CA TYR A 83 14.05 7.78 7.04
C TYR A 83 13.27 8.49 5.94
N VAL A 84 13.33 7.93 4.72
CA VAL A 84 12.53 8.42 3.59
C VAL A 84 11.18 7.70 3.60
N SER A 85 10.12 8.48 3.79
CA SER A 85 8.74 8.03 3.70
C SER A 85 8.23 8.20 2.27
N LYS A 86 7.62 7.13 1.74
CA LYS A 86 6.99 7.09 0.42
C LYS A 86 5.53 6.67 0.57
N GLU A 87 4.69 7.19 -0.32
CA GLU A 87 3.26 6.87 -0.34
C GLU A 87 2.75 6.61 -1.76
N MET A 88 1.73 5.76 -1.86
CA MET A 88 0.97 5.56 -3.08
C MET A 88 -0.48 5.92 -2.82
N ASN A 89 -0.99 6.88 -3.58
CA ASN A 89 -2.36 7.36 -3.49
C ASN A 89 -3.15 6.88 -4.71
N GLY A 90 -4.35 6.36 -4.44
CA GLY A 90 -5.32 5.99 -5.46
C GLY A 90 -6.48 6.97 -5.45
N THR A 91 -6.84 7.52 -6.61
CA THR A 91 -7.93 8.50 -6.73
C THR A 91 -9.00 8.06 -7.72
N ARG A 92 -10.23 8.46 -7.43
CA ARG A 92 -11.36 8.41 -8.38
C ARG A 92 -11.43 9.74 -9.10
N LYS A 93 -11.40 9.70 -10.43
CA LYS A 93 -11.52 10.91 -11.26
C LYS A 93 -12.99 11.35 -11.34
N GLN A 94 -13.20 12.61 -11.72
CA GLN A 94 -14.52 13.12 -12.07
C GLN A 94 -14.96 12.59 -13.44
N CYS A 95 -16.28 12.46 -13.61
CA CYS A 95 -16.91 12.05 -14.85
C CYS A 95 -16.42 12.89 -16.03
N ALA A 96 -16.10 12.26 -17.17
CA ALA A 96 -15.61 12.94 -18.37
C ALA A 96 -16.72 13.59 -19.20
N THR A 97 -17.99 13.30 -18.92
CA THR A 97 -19.14 13.80 -19.67
C THR A 97 -19.26 15.32 -19.55
N LYS A 98 -19.40 15.97 -20.70
CA LYS A 98 -19.72 17.39 -20.79
C LYS A 98 -21.22 17.59 -20.65
N LEU A 99 -21.61 18.49 -19.76
CA LEU A 99 -22.97 18.95 -19.60
C LEU A 99 -23.25 20.04 -20.64
N GLY A 100 -24.38 19.90 -21.33
CA GLY A 100 -24.89 20.94 -22.21
C GLY A 100 -25.18 22.23 -21.46
N VAL A 101 -25.33 23.32 -22.20
CA VAL A 101 -25.69 24.63 -21.63
C VAL A 101 -27.03 24.53 -20.88
N GLY A 102 -27.09 25.06 -19.66
CA GLY A 102 -28.27 24.97 -18.78
C GLY A 102 -28.49 23.62 -18.11
N CYS A 103 -27.65 22.61 -18.38
CA CYS A 103 -27.78 21.27 -17.80
C CYS A 103 -26.82 21.09 -16.61
N PHE A 104 -27.34 20.53 -15.51
CA PHE A 104 -26.56 20.22 -14.29
C PHE A 104 -26.29 18.73 -14.10
N GLU A 105 -27.02 17.90 -14.82
CA GLU A 105 -26.92 16.44 -14.83
C GLU A 105 -26.99 15.96 -16.29
N HIS A 106 -26.51 14.74 -16.54
CA HIS A 106 -26.68 14.06 -17.83
C HIS A 106 -27.47 12.76 -17.63
N ASP A 107 -28.26 12.37 -18.63
CA ASP A 107 -29.24 11.28 -18.55
C ASP A 107 -28.63 9.87 -18.39
N GLU A 108 -27.31 9.75 -18.35
CA GLU A 108 -26.63 8.48 -18.16
C GLU A 108 -26.53 8.18 -16.67
N ASN A 109 -27.20 7.12 -16.21
CA ASN A 109 -27.11 6.62 -14.83
C ASN A 109 -25.71 6.05 -14.46
N GLN A 110 -24.71 6.25 -15.31
CA GLN A 110 -23.34 5.78 -15.11
C GLN A 110 -22.36 6.90 -15.46
N HIS A 111 -21.53 7.27 -14.49
CA HIS A 111 -20.48 8.26 -14.67
C HIS A 111 -19.16 7.58 -15.05
N GLY A 112 -18.71 7.72 -16.30
CA GLY A 112 -17.39 7.25 -16.75
C GLY A 112 -16.32 8.34 -16.70
N CYS A 113 -15.04 7.98 -16.56
CA CYS A 113 -13.93 8.95 -16.60
C CYS A 113 -13.01 8.77 -17.81
N ASP A 114 -11.99 9.62 -17.93
CA ASP A 114 -11.02 9.60 -19.04
C ASP A 114 -9.83 8.66 -18.80
N ALA A 115 -9.89 7.79 -17.79
CA ALA A 115 -8.83 6.82 -17.52
C ALA A 115 -8.84 5.70 -18.57
N ASN A 116 -7.66 5.40 -19.13
CA ASN A 116 -7.51 4.29 -20.08
C ASN A 116 -7.68 2.92 -19.40
N ILE A 117 -7.27 2.83 -18.13
CA ILE A 117 -7.39 1.63 -17.30
C ILE A 117 -7.85 2.05 -15.90
N HIS A 118 -8.71 1.23 -15.31
CA HIS A 118 -9.01 1.30 -13.89
C HIS A 118 -8.17 0.25 -13.17
N PHE A 119 -7.42 0.64 -12.15
CA PHE A 119 -6.54 -0.24 -11.39
C PHE A 119 -7.32 -1.04 -10.35
N CYS A 120 -6.76 -2.17 -9.95
CA CYS A 120 -7.25 -2.97 -8.85
C CYS A 120 -7.34 -2.16 -7.54
N THR A 121 -8.32 -2.48 -6.70
CA THR A 121 -8.56 -1.80 -5.41
C THR A 121 -7.85 -2.44 -4.24
N GLU A 122 -7.26 -3.62 -4.44
CA GLU A 122 -6.56 -4.36 -3.40
C GLU A 122 -5.26 -3.67 -3.00
N ARG A 123 -4.91 -3.77 -1.71
CA ARG A 123 -3.74 -3.14 -1.11
C ARG A 123 -2.87 -4.16 -0.41
N CYS A 124 -1.54 -3.99 -0.51
CA CYS A 124 -0.59 -4.89 0.12
C CYS A 124 -0.79 -4.83 1.66
N PRO A 125 -0.93 -5.98 2.34
CA PRO A 125 -1.20 -6.00 3.78
C PRO A 125 -0.03 -5.46 4.61
N CYS A 126 1.18 -5.38 4.05
CA CYS A 126 2.36 -4.86 4.74
C CYS A 126 2.55 -3.34 4.55
N CYS A 127 2.45 -2.84 3.31
CA CYS A 127 2.77 -1.45 2.96
C CYS A 127 1.58 -0.58 2.54
N GLU A 128 0.40 -1.18 2.35
CA GLU A 128 -0.84 -0.54 1.86
C GLU A 128 -0.79 0.02 0.44
N TYR A 129 0.27 -0.28 -0.32
CA TYR A 129 0.36 0.15 -1.72
C TYR A 129 -0.67 -0.61 -2.55
N PHE A 130 -1.31 0.11 -3.47
CA PHE A 130 -2.30 -0.46 -4.38
C PHE A 130 -1.66 -1.46 -5.34
N CYS A 131 -2.45 -2.46 -5.71
CA CYS A 131 -2.12 -3.31 -6.84
C CYS A 131 -2.13 -2.48 -8.14
N GLU A 132 -1.04 -2.55 -8.89
CA GLU A 132 -0.80 -1.80 -10.13
C GLU A 132 -1.37 -2.51 -11.37
N LYS A 133 -2.05 -3.65 -11.18
CA LYS A 133 -2.74 -4.37 -12.27
C LYS A 133 -4.13 -3.79 -12.51
N GLU A 134 -4.66 -4.01 -13.71
CA GLU A 134 -6.02 -3.64 -14.08
C GLU A 134 -7.06 -4.30 -13.17
N PHE A 135 -8.17 -3.60 -12.92
CA PHE A 135 -9.28 -4.11 -12.15
C PHE A 135 -9.80 -5.45 -12.72
N GLY A 136 -10.07 -6.41 -11.85
CA GLY A 136 -10.52 -7.75 -12.26
C GLY A 136 -9.42 -8.66 -12.83
N HIS A 137 -8.13 -8.30 -12.70
CA HIS A 137 -7.04 -9.18 -13.07
C HIS A 137 -7.09 -10.53 -12.32
N LYS A 138 -6.51 -11.56 -12.94
CA LYS A 138 -6.34 -12.89 -12.35
C LYS A 138 -4.92 -13.08 -11.82
N GLY A 139 -4.75 -14.02 -10.90
CA GLY A 139 -3.45 -14.34 -10.29
C GLY A 139 -3.05 -13.35 -9.19
N LEU A 140 -1.78 -13.40 -8.80
CA LEU A 140 -1.24 -12.61 -7.67
C LEU A 140 -1.33 -11.10 -7.94
N HIS A 141 -1.58 -10.32 -6.89
CA HIS A 141 -1.48 -8.87 -6.91
C HIS A 141 -0.03 -8.43 -7.05
N LYS A 142 0.20 -7.27 -7.67
CA LYS A 142 1.55 -6.74 -7.91
C LYS A 142 1.59 -5.27 -7.59
N THR A 143 2.66 -4.83 -6.94
CA THR A 143 2.90 -3.41 -6.69
C THR A 143 4.41 -3.15 -6.63
N SER A 144 4.82 -1.89 -6.75
CA SER A 144 6.21 -1.46 -6.55
C SER A 144 6.70 -1.62 -5.10
N HIS A 145 5.77 -1.82 -4.15
CA HIS A 145 5.96 -1.94 -2.71
C HIS A 145 6.71 -0.75 -2.08
N GLY A 146 6.43 -0.48 -0.81
CA GLY A 146 7.00 0.67 -0.12
C GLY A 146 7.18 0.45 1.36
N ASN A 147 7.16 1.55 2.11
CA ASN A 147 7.30 1.56 3.55
C ASN A 147 6.26 0.65 4.21
N MET A 148 6.66 -0.20 5.15
CA MET A 148 5.79 -1.22 5.75
C MET A 148 4.88 -0.63 6.83
N LYS A 149 3.91 0.20 6.42
CA LYS A 149 3.04 0.97 7.30
C LYS A 149 2.14 0.14 8.24
N LYS A 150 1.86 -1.10 7.87
CA LYS A 150 1.00 -2.02 8.62
C LYS A 150 1.76 -3.19 9.26
N ALA A 151 3.07 -3.22 9.11
CA ALA A 151 3.89 -4.25 9.73
C ALA A 151 4.38 -3.82 11.11
N HIS A 152 4.46 -4.80 12.01
CA HIS A 152 5.12 -4.68 13.30
C HIS A 152 6.19 -5.75 13.41
N PHE A 153 7.29 -5.43 14.07
CA PHE A 153 8.34 -6.40 14.30
C PHE A 153 7.96 -7.37 15.39
N VAL A 154 8.22 -8.65 15.13
CA VAL A 154 8.05 -9.75 16.07
C VAL A 154 9.36 -10.51 16.12
N SER A 155 9.86 -10.80 17.33
CA SER A 155 11.14 -11.48 17.53
C SER A 155 11.13 -12.26 18.84
N ASP A 156 11.95 -13.30 18.92
CA ASP A 156 12.30 -14.03 20.14
C ASP A 156 13.23 -13.24 21.08
N THR A 157 13.70 -12.06 20.63
CA THR A 157 14.50 -11.13 21.44
C THR A 157 13.84 -9.76 21.48
N ASN A 158 13.96 -9.07 22.62
CA ASN A 158 13.30 -7.76 22.76
C ASN A 158 13.95 -6.68 21.89
N ALA A 159 15.24 -6.81 21.57
CA ALA A 159 16.04 -5.79 20.93
C ALA A 159 16.88 -6.38 19.79
N PHE A 160 16.77 -5.81 18.60
CA PHE A 160 17.49 -6.23 17.41
C PHE A 160 17.81 -5.01 16.53
N ASP A 161 18.80 -5.17 15.65
CA ASP A 161 19.30 -4.10 14.80
C ASP A 161 19.15 -4.53 13.33
N ILE A 162 18.70 -3.61 12.47
CA ILE A 162 18.62 -3.78 11.02
C ILE A 162 19.55 -2.75 10.39
N GLY A 163 20.74 -3.21 10.01
CA GLY A 163 21.82 -2.31 9.61
C GLY A 163 22.25 -1.41 10.78
N ASP A 164 22.11 -0.10 10.59
CA ASP A 164 22.40 0.94 11.58
C ASP A 164 21.19 1.36 12.42
N LYS A 165 19.99 0.85 12.08
CA LYS A 165 18.74 1.17 12.77
C LYS A 165 18.48 0.18 13.90
N LYS A 166 18.12 0.71 15.06
CA LYS A 166 17.90 -0.06 16.29
C LYS A 166 16.43 -0.11 16.62
N TYR A 167 15.91 -1.33 16.79
CA TYR A 167 14.49 -1.58 17.03
C TYR A 167 14.25 -2.41 18.28
N GLU A 168 13.03 -2.34 18.80
CA GLU A 168 12.48 -3.31 19.73
C GLU A 168 11.31 -4.08 19.13
N ALA A 169 11.08 -5.27 19.67
CA ALA A 169 9.89 -6.05 19.40
C ALA A 169 8.61 -5.21 19.63
N GLY A 170 7.67 -5.29 18.68
CA GLY A 170 6.40 -4.58 18.67
C GLY A 170 6.43 -3.21 17.99
N GLU A 171 7.62 -2.67 17.69
CA GLU A 171 7.74 -1.42 16.93
C GLU A 171 7.29 -1.58 15.48
N THR A 172 6.90 -0.47 14.86
CA THR A 172 6.36 -0.46 13.50
C THR A 172 7.47 -0.56 12.45
N GLY A 173 7.18 -1.21 11.33
CA GLY A 173 8.08 -1.30 10.18
C GLY A 173 8.07 -0.08 9.26
N VAL A 174 7.50 1.06 9.67
CA VAL A 174 7.27 2.25 8.81
C VAL A 174 8.56 2.79 8.18
N ALA A 175 9.70 2.62 8.85
CA ALA A 175 10.99 3.10 8.37
C ALA A 175 11.71 2.10 7.46
N GLU A 176 11.15 0.92 7.27
CA GLU A 176 11.64 -0.11 6.35
C GLU A 176 10.69 -0.26 5.16
N MET A 177 11.23 -0.62 4.00
CA MET A 177 10.41 -0.94 2.82
C MET A 177 10.47 -2.44 2.54
N CYS A 178 9.34 -3.03 2.12
CA CYS A 178 9.25 -4.47 1.85
C CYS A 178 10.45 -5.04 1.06
N PRO A 179 10.85 -4.51 -0.11
CA PRO A 179 11.93 -5.13 -0.89
C PRO A 179 13.27 -5.14 -0.16
N TYR A 180 13.65 -4.03 0.47
CA TYR A 180 14.96 -3.91 1.12
C TYR A 180 15.03 -4.70 2.43
N PHE A 181 13.93 -4.71 3.19
CA PHE A 181 13.85 -5.48 4.42
C PHE A 181 14.04 -6.97 4.16
N CYS A 182 13.33 -7.53 3.18
CA CYS A 182 13.45 -8.94 2.82
C CYS A 182 14.88 -9.30 2.39
N THR A 183 15.52 -8.46 1.55
CA THR A 183 16.94 -8.63 1.18
C THR A 183 17.87 -8.59 2.39
N GLN A 184 17.65 -7.68 3.34
CA GLN A 184 18.49 -7.57 4.54
C GLN A 184 18.36 -8.77 5.49
N MET A 185 17.18 -9.37 5.58
CA MET A 185 16.97 -10.59 6.38
C MET A 185 17.63 -11.82 5.73
N GLY A 186 17.61 -11.88 4.40
CA GLY A 186 18.42 -12.84 3.64
C GLY A 186 18.00 -14.31 3.82
N ARG A 187 19.00 -15.19 3.90
CA ARG A 187 18.80 -16.65 3.96
C ARG A 187 17.91 -17.05 5.13
N GLY A 188 16.95 -17.94 4.87
CA GLY A 188 16.05 -18.46 5.89
C GLY A 188 15.11 -17.42 6.49
N HIS A 189 14.90 -16.27 5.83
CA HIS A 189 13.95 -15.27 6.28
C HIS A 189 12.52 -15.84 6.33
N ILE A 190 11.83 -15.51 7.43
CA ILE A 190 10.50 -16.01 7.76
C ILE A 190 9.55 -14.85 8.08
N HIS A 191 8.27 -15.12 7.90
CA HIS A 191 7.17 -14.31 8.40
C HIS A 191 6.40 -15.09 9.47
N TYR A 192 5.75 -14.36 10.38
CA TYR A 192 4.86 -14.95 11.37
C TYR A 192 3.41 -14.74 10.96
N VAL A 193 2.62 -15.82 10.96
CA VAL A 193 1.19 -15.79 10.64
C VAL A 193 0.40 -16.52 11.73
N PRO A 194 -0.85 -16.11 12.03
CA PRO A 194 -1.67 -16.85 12.98
C PRO A 194 -1.79 -18.33 12.60
N CYS A 195 -1.58 -19.22 13.59
CA CYS A 195 -1.78 -20.64 13.39
C CYS A 195 -3.26 -20.91 13.15
N SER A 196 -3.57 -21.68 12.10
CA SER A 196 -4.95 -22.05 11.74
C SER A 196 -5.45 -23.28 12.49
N TYR A 197 -4.60 -23.91 13.31
CA TYR A 197 -4.90 -25.13 14.05
C TYR A 197 -5.11 -24.86 15.53
N ASN A 198 -5.94 -25.69 16.17
CA ASN A 198 -6.30 -25.53 17.58
C ASN A 198 -5.15 -25.87 18.56
N ASN A 199 -4.09 -26.55 18.11
CA ASN A 199 -2.91 -26.88 18.90
C ASN A 199 -1.68 -27.17 18.00
N ALA A 200 -0.49 -27.02 18.58
CA ALA A 200 0.80 -27.23 17.94
C ALA A 200 0.97 -28.61 17.29
N ASP A 201 0.49 -29.68 17.95
CA ASP A 201 0.63 -31.06 17.46
C ASP A 201 -0.19 -31.33 16.20
N SER A 202 -1.26 -30.57 15.99
CA SER A 202 -2.11 -30.62 14.80
C SER A 202 -1.62 -29.69 13.69
N CYS A 203 -0.60 -28.85 13.97
CA CYS A 203 -0.06 -27.90 13.01
C CYS A 203 0.82 -28.61 11.98
N VAL A 204 0.78 -28.12 10.74
CA VAL A 204 1.66 -28.58 9.66
C VAL A 204 3.11 -28.25 10.04
N ASN A 205 3.93 -29.27 10.20
CA ASN A 205 5.37 -29.13 10.39
C ASN A 205 6.10 -29.46 9.08
N GLY A 206 6.50 -28.43 8.34
CA GLY A 206 7.46 -28.52 7.24
C GLY A 206 6.89 -28.78 5.85
N ALA A 207 5.59 -29.05 5.68
CA ALA A 207 4.99 -29.10 4.35
C ALA A 207 4.77 -27.67 3.82
N GLU A 208 5.15 -27.42 2.57
CA GLU A 208 4.92 -26.16 1.83
C GLU A 208 5.59 -24.90 2.42
N GLY A 209 6.66 -25.06 3.21
CA GLY A 209 7.39 -23.91 3.75
C GLY A 209 6.71 -23.21 4.92
N ARG A 210 5.87 -23.93 5.67
CA ARG A 210 5.27 -23.49 6.94
C ARG A 210 5.57 -24.48 8.07
N ARG A 211 5.81 -23.98 9.28
CA ARG A 211 5.93 -24.79 10.51
C ARG A 211 5.40 -24.04 11.71
N HIS A 212 5.03 -24.77 12.76
CA HIS A 212 4.58 -24.13 13.99
C HIS A 212 5.73 -23.34 14.64
N CYS A 213 5.44 -22.14 15.16
CA CYS A 213 6.44 -21.39 15.90
C CYS A 213 6.61 -21.99 17.29
N THR A 214 7.83 -22.39 17.63
CA THR A 214 8.15 -23.01 18.94
C THR A 214 8.88 -22.07 19.88
N VAL A 215 9.17 -20.84 19.44
CA VAL A 215 9.87 -19.82 20.22
C VAL A 215 8.86 -18.86 20.84
N GLU A 216 9.19 -18.33 22.02
CA GLU A 216 8.40 -17.29 22.64
C GLU A 216 8.63 -15.96 21.91
N LEU A 217 7.58 -15.44 21.29
CA LEU A 217 7.64 -14.21 20.53
C LEU A 217 7.30 -13.00 21.39
N LEU A 218 7.96 -11.89 21.06
CA LEU A 218 7.72 -10.57 21.61
C LEU A 218 7.20 -9.63 20.49
N PRO A 219 6.19 -8.79 20.76
CA PRO A 219 5.27 -8.92 21.89
C PRO A 219 4.54 -10.27 21.82
N THR A 220 4.11 -10.79 22.98
CA THR A 220 3.39 -12.06 23.03
C THR A 220 2.13 -11.98 22.16
N PRO A 221 2.02 -12.81 21.10
CA PRO A 221 0.85 -12.79 20.24
C PRO A 221 -0.39 -13.27 20.99
N GLU A 222 -1.57 -12.77 20.60
CA GLU A 222 -2.86 -13.18 21.18
C GLU A 222 -3.23 -14.64 20.84
N THR A 223 -2.71 -15.13 19.71
CA THR A 223 -2.93 -16.49 19.20
C THR A 223 -1.60 -17.18 18.96
N GLN A 224 -1.59 -18.52 18.95
CA GLN A 224 -0.41 -19.24 18.49
C GLN A 224 -0.06 -18.86 17.05
N MET A 225 1.22 -18.89 16.72
CA MET A 225 1.74 -18.42 15.43
C MET A 225 2.47 -19.55 14.70
N ASP A 226 2.53 -19.44 13.39
CA ASP A 226 3.36 -20.26 12.53
C ASP A 226 4.44 -19.40 11.88
N GLU A 227 5.58 -20.02 11.64
CA GLU A 227 6.65 -19.50 10.80
C GLU A 227 6.38 -19.94 9.36
N ILE A 228 6.46 -19.01 8.43
CA ILE A 228 6.30 -19.27 7.01
C ILE A 228 7.48 -18.67 6.24
N LEU A 229 8.10 -19.45 5.36
CA LEU A 229 9.20 -19.00 4.51
C LEU A 229 8.70 -17.91 3.54
N HIS A 230 9.60 -16.99 3.19
CA HIS A 230 9.32 -15.84 2.33
C HIS A 230 8.47 -16.15 1.08
N ASP A 231 8.87 -17.12 0.26
CA ASP A 231 8.13 -17.48 -0.97
C ASP A 231 6.71 -18.00 -0.67
N ALA A 232 6.56 -18.81 0.37
CA ALA A 232 5.27 -19.33 0.81
C ALA A 232 4.37 -18.22 1.35
N TYR A 233 4.94 -17.25 2.09
CA TYR A 233 4.21 -16.11 2.64
C TYR A 233 3.56 -15.27 1.54
N TRP A 234 4.34 -14.80 0.57
CA TRP A 234 3.84 -13.93 -0.50
C TRP A 234 2.75 -14.60 -1.34
N LYS A 235 2.93 -15.90 -1.65
CA LYS A 235 1.90 -16.70 -2.32
C LYS A 235 0.63 -16.84 -1.46
N ALA A 236 0.76 -17.09 -0.16
CA ALA A 236 -0.36 -17.29 0.75
C ALA A 236 -1.22 -16.02 0.90
N ILE A 237 -0.59 -14.84 0.92
CA ILE A 237 -1.33 -13.56 0.98
C ILE A 237 -1.82 -13.08 -0.39
N GLY A 238 -1.48 -13.77 -1.48
CA GLY A 238 -1.94 -13.46 -2.83
C GLY A 238 -1.17 -12.32 -3.52
N TRP A 239 0.09 -12.07 -3.13
CA TRP A 239 0.91 -10.98 -3.69
C TRP A 239 2.20 -11.51 -4.34
N GLU A 240 2.62 -10.85 -5.41
CA GLU A 240 3.95 -11.02 -5.98
C GLU A 240 5.00 -10.54 -4.98
N ASP A 241 6.10 -11.27 -4.95
CA ASP A 241 7.27 -11.00 -4.12
C ASP A 241 7.80 -9.58 -4.35
N PRO A 242 8.05 -8.79 -3.29
CA PRO A 242 8.61 -7.45 -3.42
C PRO A 242 10.04 -7.45 -3.98
N VAL A 243 10.80 -8.54 -3.84
CA VAL A 243 12.17 -8.64 -4.34
C VAL A 243 12.17 -9.12 -5.79
N VAL A 244 12.53 -8.23 -6.71
CA VAL A 244 12.53 -8.51 -8.16
C VAL A 244 13.61 -9.54 -8.54
N SER A 245 14.75 -9.50 -7.86
CA SER A 245 15.91 -10.35 -8.13
C SER A 245 15.60 -11.81 -7.84
N ARG A 246 15.66 -12.64 -8.88
CA ARG A 246 15.43 -14.09 -8.75
C ARG A 246 16.51 -14.76 -7.89
N SER A 247 17.77 -14.36 -8.05
CA SER A 247 18.87 -14.97 -7.30
C SER A 247 18.74 -14.71 -5.81
N GLU A 248 18.37 -13.49 -5.39
CA GLU A 248 18.13 -13.18 -3.97
C GLU A 248 16.96 -14.01 -3.41
N ARG A 249 15.88 -14.14 -4.16
CA ARG A 249 14.72 -14.96 -3.75
C ARG A 249 15.07 -16.44 -3.57
N GLU A 250 15.94 -16.97 -4.43
CA GLU A 250 16.43 -18.35 -4.29
C GLU A 250 17.28 -18.51 -3.01
N GLU A 251 18.02 -17.49 -2.58
CA GLU A 251 18.78 -17.54 -1.33
C GLU A 251 17.90 -17.52 -0.08
N PHE A 252 16.76 -16.82 -0.09
CA PHE A 252 15.86 -16.77 1.06
C PHE A 252 15.34 -18.16 1.47
N GLY A 253 15.22 -19.08 0.51
CA GLY A 253 14.84 -20.47 0.76
C GLY A 253 15.96 -21.38 1.29
N LEU A 254 17.17 -20.87 1.48
CA LEU A 254 18.33 -21.65 1.95
C LEU A 254 18.55 -21.50 3.46
N CYS A 255 19.24 -22.48 4.04
CA CYS A 255 19.55 -22.50 5.46
C CYS A 255 20.47 -21.33 5.87
N PRO A 256 20.15 -20.58 6.94
CA PRO A 256 20.96 -19.45 7.39
C PRO A 256 22.23 -19.85 8.14
N TYR A 257 22.43 -21.15 8.41
CA TYR A 257 23.56 -21.62 9.20
C TYR A 257 24.90 -21.31 8.50
N LYS A 258 25.79 -20.61 9.23
CA LYS A 258 27.16 -20.31 8.81
C LYS A 258 28.08 -21.46 9.23
N CYS A 259 28.87 -21.96 8.28
CA CYS A 259 29.86 -22.97 8.58
C CYS A 259 30.97 -22.36 9.46
N CYS A 260 31.23 -23.00 10.59
CA CYS A 260 32.27 -22.60 11.54
C CYS A 260 33.57 -23.43 11.37
N ALA A 261 33.76 -24.07 10.21
CA ALA A 261 34.96 -24.84 9.95
C ALA A 261 36.17 -23.90 9.80
N VAL A 262 37.31 -24.30 10.39
CA VAL A 262 38.53 -23.49 10.47
C VAL A 262 39.06 -23.15 9.08
N GLU A 263 38.80 -24.01 8.09
CA GLU A 263 39.12 -23.81 6.69
C GLU A 263 38.45 -22.57 6.08
N HIS A 264 37.35 -22.09 6.68
CA HIS A 264 36.61 -20.91 6.24
C HIS A 264 36.82 -19.67 7.14
N GLU A 265 37.59 -19.78 8.24
CA GLU A 265 37.85 -18.64 9.13
C GLU A 265 38.68 -17.54 8.46
N ASN A 266 39.50 -17.90 7.45
CA ASN A 266 40.38 -16.97 6.73
C ASN A 266 39.83 -16.55 5.35
N ASP A 267 38.65 -17.04 4.94
CA ASP A 267 38.05 -16.65 3.68
C ASP A 267 37.42 -15.25 3.79
N GLU A 268 37.62 -14.41 2.77
CA GLU A 268 36.88 -13.14 2.63
C GLU A 268 35.37 -13.37 2.44
N LYS A 269 34.95 -14.61 2.16
CA LYS A 269 33.57 -15.01 1.92
C LYS A 269 33.08 -15.99 2.98
N VAL A 270 32.00 -15.62 3.65
CA VAL A 270 31.31 -16.47 4.62
C VAL A 270 30.71 -17.70 3.92
N SER A 271 31.10 -18.90 4.38
CA SER A 271 30.52 -20.16 3.92
C SER A 271 29.21 -20.46 4.64
N TYR A 272 28.12 -20.58 3.88
CA TYR A 272 26.80 -20.96 4.40
C TYR A 272 26.46 -22.41 4.08
N CYS A 273 25.54 -22.99 4.84
CA CYS A 273 24.88 -24.22 4.46
C CYS A 273 24.24 -24.10 3.06
N THR A 274 24.38 -25.14 2.24
CA THR A 274 23.86 -25.18 0.87
C THR A 274 22.50 -25.88 0.75
N LEU A 275 21.95 -26.35 1.87
CA LEU A 275 20.65 -27.01 1.93
C LEU A 275 19.51 -25.99 2.09
N ASN A 276 18.29 -26.43 1.81
CA ASN A 276 17.08 -25.65 2.01
C ASN A 276 16.89 -25.28 3.49
N ALA A 277 16.21 -24.17 3.75
CA ALA A 277 15.79 -23.78 5.08
C ALA A 277 15.01 -24.93 5.75
N TRP A 278 15.28 -25.11 7.04
CA TRP A 278 14.65 -26.15 7.87
C TRP A 278 14.90 -27.60 7.43
N HIS A 279 16.00 -27.86 6.71
CA HIS A 279 16.47 -29.22 6.50
C HIS A 279 16.76 -29.93 7.85
N VAL A 280 16.66 -31.26 7.86
CA VAL A 280 17.07 -32.06 9.02
C VAL A 280 18.57 -31.85 9.26
N PRO A 281 19.02 -31.58 10.50
CA PRO A 281 20.44 -31.43 10.79
C PRO A 281 21.23 -32.66 10.34
N LEU A 282 22.28 -32.43 9.54
CA LEU A 282 23.17 -33.50 9.10
C LEU A 282 24.05 -33.92 10.28
N SER A 283 24.11 -35.22 10.55
CA SER A 283 25.10 -35.78 11.49
C SER A 283 26.47 -35.87 10.80
N SER A 284 27.58 -35.86 11.55
CA SER A 284 28.94 -36.06 11.02
C SER A 284 29.15 -37.42 10.34
N THR A 285 28.20 -38.34 10.51
CA THR A 285 28.16 -39.67 9.88
C THR A 285 27.24 -39.74 8.65
N ASP A 286 26.61 -38.64 8.26
CA ASP A 286 25.72 -38.60 7.09
C ASP A 286 26.54 -38.58 5.79
N PRO A 287 26.35 -39.54 4.86
CA PRO A 287 27.04 -39.56 3.56
C PRO A 287 26.85 -38.28 2.75
N GLN A 288 25.77 -37.52 2.98
CA GLN A 288 25.55 -36.23 2.31
C GLN A 288 26.48 -35.11 2.84
N GLY A 289 26.96 -35.24 4.09
CA GLY A 289 27.91 -34.31 4.69
C GLY A 289 29.38 -34.58 4.34
N GLN A 290 29.69 -35.73 3.72
CA GLN A 290 31.06 -36.12 3.35
C GLN A 290 31.38 -35.97 1.86
N LEU A 291 30.43 -35.50 1.05
CA LEU A 291 30.55 -35.45 -0.42
C LEU A 291 30.52 -34.03 -1.02
N ARG A 292 30.65 -32.96 -0.22
CA ARG A 292 30.68 -31.59 -0.72
C ARG A 292 31.66 -30.71 0.04
#